data_AF-A0A229SY05-F1
#
_entry.id   AF-A0A229SY05-F1
#
_cell.length_a   1.000
_cell.length_b   1.000
_cell.length_c   1.000
_cell.angle_alpha   90.00
_cell.angle_beta   90.00
_cell.angle_gamma   90.00
#
_symmetry.space_group_name_H-M   'P 1'
#
loop_
_entity.id
_entity.type
_entity.pdbx_description
1 polymer ?
#
loop_
_entity_poly.entity_id
_entity_poly.type
_entity_poly.pdbx_seq_one_letter_code
_entity_poly.pdbx_strand_id
1 'polypeptide(L)'
;MTNYRSRLVAVLFALLATLFAGVTAAEAVTAAPAVAAQNSCGNLSGFSHTTLSALPPEATTTYNLIQKGGPFPYPKNDGVVFDNREGVLPACASGYYHEYTVPTPGSSTRGTRRIVTGSAGEYFYTGDHYATFKVIDVGGGSTHACGDLSGLAKIGYSQLSSAARGVVDKVRSGAATGTTYENREGVLPACASGYYQLFAVGTNDRVISGKAGELAYTPDHYATFKRIDLNS
;
A
#
# COMPACT_ATOMS: atom_id res chain seq x y z
N MET A 1 62.61 8.32 -65.48
CA MET A 1 62.26 9.72 -65.73
C MET A 1 62.41 10.47 -64.41
N THR A 2 63.53 11.19 -64.25
CA THR A 2 63.61 12.64 -63.91
C THR A 2 62.57 13.17 -62.91
N ASN A 3 62.81 13.88 -61.79
CA ASN A 3 63.99 14.43 -61.11
C ASN A 3 63.55 15.00 -59.74
N TYR A 4 64.35 14.77 -58.70
CA TYR A 4 64.87 15.72 -57.70
C TYR A 4 64.26 17.14 -57.59
N ARG A 5 63.83 17.55 -56.38
CA ARG A 5 64.54 18.54 -55.52
C ARG A 5 63.77 18.98 -54.27
N SER A 6 64.39 18.71 -53.13
CA SER A 6 64.20 19.38 -51.84
C SER A 6 64.72 20.82 -51.90
N ARG A 7 64.07 21.76 -51.21
CA ARG A 7 64.62 23.08 -50.85
C ARG A 7 64.22 23.46 -49.43
N LEU A 8 65.18 23.29 -48.52
CA LEU A 8 65.32 23.96 -47.22
C LEU A 8 65.59 25.47 -47.41
N VAL A 9 65.02 26.33 -46.56
CA VAL A 9 65.55 27.59 -45.92
C VAL A 9 64.42 28.08 -44.98
N ALA A 10 64.44 27.91 -43.64
CA ALA A 10 65.17 28.60 -42.56
C ALA A 10 64.70 30.05 -42.27
N VAL A 11 64.74 30.46 -40.98
CA VAL A 11 64.54 31.80 -40.36
C VAL A 11 63.12 31.99 -39.74
N LEU A 12 62.88 32.33 -38.47
CA LEU A 12 63.68 32.76 -37.31
C LEU A 12 62.87 32.49 -36.01
N PHE A 13 63.57 32.23 -34.89
CA PHE A 13 63.04 32.14 -33.54
C PHE A 13 62.69 33.52 -32.94
N ALA A 14 61.72 33.50 -32.02
CA ALA A 14 61.47 34.45 -30.91
C ALA A 14 60.74 35.77 -31.19
N LEU A 15 59.49 35.88 -30.72
CA LEU A 15 59.12 36.69 -29.54
C LEU A 15 57.59 36.75 -29.34
N LEU A 16 57.22 36.95 -28.07
CA LEU A 16 55.93 37.40 -27.54
C LEU A 16 54.89 36.34 -27.15
N ALA A 17 55.02 35.99 -25.87
CA ALA A 17 53.96 35.57 -24.98
C ALA A 17 52.66 36.35 -25.20
N THR A 18 51.55 35.60 -25.22
CA THR A 18 50.23 35.82 -24.60
C THR A 18 49.15 35.33 -25.54
N LEU A 19 48.56 34.15 -25.28
CA LEU A 19 47.15 34.06 -24.89
C LEU A 19 46.78 32.61 -24.55
N PHE A 20 46.27 32.43 -23.33
CA PHE A 20 45.62 31.24 -22.82
C PHE A 20 44.41 30.87 -23.68
N ALA A 21 44.33 29.62 -24.13
CA ALA A 21 43.05 28.91 -24.32
C ALA A 21 43.32 27.40 -24.34
N GLY A 22 43.61 26.83 -23.17
CA GLY A 22 43.50 25.39 -22.97
C GLY A 22 42.03 25.01 -23.08
N VAL A 23 41.65 24.41 -24.20
CA VAL A 23 40.33 23.80 -24.37
C VAL A 23 40.34 22.49 -23.58
N THR A 24 40.01 22.56 -22.30
CA THR A 24 39.62 21.37 -21.54
C THR A 24 38.23 20.98 -22.04
N ALA A 25 38.15 19.91 -22.83
CA ALA A 25 36.89 19.25 -23.10
C ALA A 25 36.33 18.74 -21.76
N ALA A 26 35.34 19.45 -21.22
CA ALA A 26 34.60 18.97 -20.07
C ALA A 26 33.72 17.81 -20.55
N GLU A 27 34.13 16.58 -20.22
CA GLU A 27 33.25 15.42 -20.34
C GLU A 27 32.07 15.64 -19.39
N ALA A 28 30.90 15.91 -19.96
CA ALA A 28 29.66 15.93 -19.21
C ALA A 28 29.36 14.50 -18.76
N VAL A 29 29.65 14.19 -17.50
CA VAL A 29 29.18 12.98 -16.84
C VAL A 29 27.66 13.09 -16.77
N THR A 30 26.96 12.42 -17.69
CA THR A 30 25.51 12.23 -17.59
C THR A 30 25.24 11.43 -16.33
N ALA A 31 24.72 12.08 -15.29
CA ALA A 31 24.22 11.40 -14.10
C ALA A 31 23.17 10.37 -14.55
N ALA A 32 23.36 9.11 -14.17
CA ALA A 32 22.34 8.08 -14.36
C ALA A 32 21.05 8.54 -13.66
N PRO A 33 19.86 8.33 -14.25
CA PRO A 33 18.61 8.67 -13.59
C PRO A 33 18.56 7.94 -12.25
N ALA A 34 18.37 8.69 -11.17
CA ALA A 34 18.13 8.11 -9.86
C ALA A 34 16.86 7.26 -9.97
N VAL A 35 17.00 5.93 -9.85
CA VAL A 35 15.85 5.05 -9.68
C VAL A 35 15.17 5.52 -8.40
N ALA A 36 13.93 6.01 -8.51
CA ALA A 36 13.16 6.39 -7.33
C ALA A 36 13.16 5.19 -6.38
N ALA A 37 13.60 5.39 -5.14
CA ALA A 37 13.69 4.31 -4.18
C ALA A 37 12.29 3.74 -3.95
N GLN A 38 12.10 2.47 -4.28
CA GLN A 38 10.85 1.75 -4.01
C GLN A 38 10.59 1.73 -2.49
N ASN A 39 9.34 1.94 -2.09
CA ASN A 39 8.96 1.89 -0.68
C ASN A 39 9.29 0.51 -0.07
N SER A 40 9.78 0.48 1.17
CA SER A 40 9.95 -0.76 1.93
C SER A 40 8.60 -1.45 2.17
N CYS A 41 8.57 -2.79 2.28
CA CYS A 41 7.33 -3.53 2.59
C CYS A 41 6.50 -2.90 3.71
N GLY A 42 5.19 -2.75 3.49
CA GLY A 42 4.25 -2.11 4.42
C GLY A 42 4.30 -0.57 4.48
N ASN A 43 5.26 0.09 3.81
CA ASN A 43 5.28 1.54 3.72
C ASN A 43 4.40 2.04 2.56
N LEU A 44 3.22 2.54 2.90
CA LEU A 44 2.24 3.10 1.94
C LEU A 44 2.38 4.62 1.76
N SER A 45 3.41 5.25 2.32
CA SER A 45 3.62 6.69 2.19
C SER A 45 3.77 7.09 0.72
N GLY A 46 3.07 8.15 0.31
CA GLY A 46 3.10 8.64 -1.06
C GLY A 46 2.11 7.97 -2.02
N PHE A 47 1.40 6.92 -1.60
CA PHE A 47 0.28 6.39 -2.37
C PHE A 47 -0.95 7.29 -2.25
N SER A 48 -1.72 7.38 -3.33
CA SER A 48 -3.07 7.94 -3.27
C SER A 48 -4.01 6.93 -2.64
N HIS A 49 -4.86 7.38 -1.72
CA HIS A 49 -5.89 6.56 -1.09
C HIS A 49 -7.26 6.79 -1.71
N THR A 50 -8.13 5.78 -1.66
CA THR A 50 -9.51 5.86 -2.12
C THR A 50 -10.38 4.88 -1.36
N THR A 51 -11.63 5.25 -1.08
CA THR A 51 -12.57 4.31 -0.48
C THR A 51 -13.01 3.29 -1.52
N LEU A 52 -13.33 2.06 -1.09
CA LEU A 52 -13.89 1.04 -1.99
C LEU A 52 -15.16 1.54 -2.71
N SER A 53 -15.99 2.32 -2.01
CA SER A 53 -17.22 2.91 -2.55
C SER A 53 -17.00 3.98 -3.63
N ALA A 54 -15.79 4.55 -3.72
CA ALA A 54 -15.44 5.54 -4.75
C ALA A 54 -14.90 4.90 -6.04
N LEU A 55 -14.68 3.58 -6.05
CA LEU A 55 -14.27 2.82 -7.21
C LEU A 55 -15.48 2.37 -8.06
N PRO A 56 -15.26 1.91 -9.31
CA PRO A 56 -16.33 1.27 -10.08
C PRO A 56 -17.00 0.13 -9.28
N PRO A 57 -18.34 -0.07 -9.37
CA PRO A 57 -19.05 -1.10 -8.60
C PRO A 57 -18.51 -2.53 -8.76
N GLU A 58 -17.88 -2.83 -9.90
CA GLU A 58 -17.24 -4.11 -10.15
C GLU A 58 -16.04 -4.36 -9.20
N ALA A 59 -15.38 -3.31 -8.72
CA ALA A 59 -14.32 -3.42 -7.71
C ALA A 59 -14.89 -3.91 -6.38
N THR A 60 -16.04 -3.39 -5.93
CA THR A 60 -16.76 -3.88 -4.74
C THR A 60 -17.16 -5.35 -4.91
N THR A 61 -17.64 -5.73 -6.10
CA THR A 61 -17.96 -7.13 -6.40
C THR A 61 -16.73 -8.03 -6.30
N THR A 62 -15.61 -7.59 -6.87
CA THR A 62 -14.34 -8.31 -6.85
C THR A 62 -13.81 -8.45 -5.43
N TYR A 63 -13.82 -7.36 -4.65
CA TYR A 63 -13.47 -7.36 -3.23
C TYR A 63 -14.29 -8.39 -2.43
N ASN A 64 -15.61 -8.43 -2.63
CA ASN A 64 -16.48 -9.39 -1.95
C ASN A 64 -16.17 -10.85 -2.34
N LEU A 65 -15.71 -11.12 -3.56
CA LEU A 65 -15.24 -12.45 -3.97
C LEU A 65 -13.92 -12.81 -3.29
N ILE A 66 -12.99 -11.86 -3.18
CA ILE A 66 -11.73 -12.06 -2.46
C ILE A 66 -12.01 -12.43 -1.00
N GLN A 67 -12.91 -11.70 -0.32
CA GLN A 67 -13.30 -12.02 1.07
C GLN A 67 -13.89 -13.43 1.23
N LYS A 68 -14.58 -13.94 0.21
CA LYS A 68 -15.20 -15.27 0.21
C LYS A 68 -14.27 -16.39 -0.25
N GLY A 69 -13.09 -16.06 -0.78
CA GLY A 69 -12.22 -17.02 -1.46
C GLY A 69 -12.75 -17.51 -2.81
N GLY A 70 -13.58 -16.70 -3.50
CA GLY A 70 -14.17 -17.02 -4.79
C GLY A 70 -15.61 -17.56 -4.72
N PRO A 71 -16.10 -18.27 -5.76
CA PRO A 71 -15.38 -18.61 -7.00
C PRO A 71 -15.03 -17.36 -7.83
N PHE A 72 -13.86 -17.36 -8.45
CA PHE A 72 -13.40 -16.25 -9.26
C PHE A 72 -13.81 -16.39 -10.73
N PRO A 73 -14.17 -15.28 -11.41
CA PRO A 73 -14.60 -15.31 -12.81
C PRO A 73 -13.47 -15.68 -13.78
N TYR A 74 -12.21 -15.42 -13.43
CA TYR A 74 -11.05 -15.80 -14.24
C TYR A 74 -10.13 -16.73 -13.44
N PRO A 75 -10.51 -18.00 -13.20
CA PRO A 75 -9.81 -18.89 -12.25
C PRO A 75 -8.38 -19.27 -12.67
N LYS A 76 -7.97 -18.99 -13.91
CA LYS A 76 -6.59 -19.17 -14.37
C LYS A 76 -5.67 -17.99 -14.03
N ASN A 77 -6.25 -16.87 -13.57
CA ASN A 77 -5.55 -15.60 -13.38
C ASN A 77 -5.85 -14.96 -12.03
N ASP A 78 -7.10 -15.01 -11.59
CA ASP A 78 -7.51 -14.44 -10.31
C ASP A 78 -6.94 -15.27 -9.17
N GLY A 79 -6.26 -14.61 -8.24
CA GLY A 79 -5.57 -15.23 -7.11
C GLY A 79 -4.14 -15.69 -7.40
N VAL A 80 -3.61 -15.49 -8.62
CA VAL A 80 -2.19 -15.79 -8.90
C VAL A 80 -1.28 -14.73 -8.28
N VAL A 81 -0.01 -15.10 -8.07
CA VAL A 81 1.00 -14.19 -7.52
C VAL A 81 1.23 -13.02 -8.47
N PHE A 82 1.24 -11.81 -7.91
CA PHE A 82 1.66 -10.58 -8.57
C PHE A 82 3.11 -10.28 -8.16
N ASP A 83 4.05 -10.41 -9.09
CA ASP A 83 5.49 -10.30 -8.79
C ASP A 83 5.97 -8.87 -8.48
N ASN A 84 5.17 -7.83 -8.79
CA ASN A 84 5.55 -6.42 -8.62
C ASN A 84 6.92 -6.08 -9.26
N ARG A 85 7.15 -6.56 -10.50
CA ARG A 85 8.47 -6.46 -11.17
C ARG A 85 8.89 -5.04 -11.47
N GLU A 86 7.91 -4.20 -11.78
CA GLU A 86 8.08 -2.77 -12.05
C GLU A 86 8.32 -1.97 -10.76
N GLY A 87 8.18 -2.60 -9.59
CA GLY A 87 8.48 -1.99 -8.29
C GLY A 87 7.52 -0.86 -7.91
N VAL A 88 6.30 -0.85 -8.45
CA VAL A 88 5.33 0.23 -8.18
C VAL A 88 4.74 0.09 -6.78
N LEU A 89 4.44 -1.13 -6.33
CA LEU A 89 4.03 -1.42 -4.94
C LEU A 89 5.25 -1.52 -4.02
N PRO A 90 5.09 -1.47 -2.69
CA PRO A 90 6.20 -1.67 -1.76
C PRO A 90 6.97 -2.98 -1.98
N ALA A 91 8.26 -2.98 -1.68
CA ALA A 91 9.16 -4.11 -1.86
C ALA A 91 8.95 -5.15 -0.76
N CYS A 92 8.09 -6.14 -1.01
CA CYS A 92 7.80 -7.28 -0.14
C CYS A 92 8.36 -8.60 -0.72
N ALA A 93 8.34 -9.67 0.09
CA ALA A 93 8.79 -11.00 -0.34
C ALA A 93 7.94 -11.55 -1.51
N SER A 94 8.51 -12.47 -2.30
CA SER A 94 7.75 -13.16 -3.35
C SER A 94 6.54 -13.89 -2.76
N GLY A 95 5.41 -13.86 -3.50
CA GLY A 95 4.14 -14.40 -3.03
C GLY A 95 3.38 -13.48 -2.06
N TYR A 96 3.91 -12.30 -1.70
CA TYR A 96 3.19 -11.38 -0.83
C TYR A 96 1.92 -10.81 -1.49
N TYR A 97 2.00 -10.54 -2.79
CA TYR A 97 0.93 -9.92 -3.56
C TYR A 97 0.21 -10.93 -4.46
N HIS A 98 -1.12 -10.79 -4.56
CA HIS A 98 -1.95 -11.57 -5.48
C HIS A 98 -2.89 -10.65 -6.27
N GLU A 99 -3.13 -10.98 -7.54
CA GLU A 99 -3.98 -10.17 -8.43
C GLU A 99 -5.37 -10.75 -8.67
N TYR A 100 -6.35 -9.86 -8.84
CA TYR A 100 -7.73 -10.21 -9.14
C TYR A 100 -8.29 -9.27 -10.19
N THR A 101 -9.02 -9.83 -11.15
CA THR A 101 -9.64 -9.07 -12.24
C THR A 101 -10.84 -8.30 -11.72
N VAL A 102 -10.87 -7.00 -12.03
CA VAL A 102 -12.08 -6.18 -11.91
C VAL A 102 -12.71 -6.10 -13.31
N PRO A 103 -13.90 -6.70 -13.54
CA PRO A 103 -14.53 -6.66 -14.85
C PRO A 103 -14.77 -5.23 -15.35
N THR A 104 -14.56 -5.01 -16.65
CA THR A 104 -14.99 -3.79 -17.34
C THR A 104 -16.29 -4.09 -18.08
N PRO A 105 -17.41 -3.41 -17.76
CA PRO A 105 -18.67 -3.62 -18.46
C PRO A 105 -18.54 -3.51 -19.98
N GLY A 106 -19.14 -4.47 -20.69
CA GLY A 106 -19.11 -4.53 -22.16
C GLY A 106 -17.78 -4.99 -22.77
N SER A 107 -16.74 -5.25 -21.98
CA SER A 107 -15.49 -5.81 -22.51
C SER A 107 -15.65 -7.31 -22.76
N SER A 108 -15.12 -7.78 -23.90
CA SER A 108 -14.97 -9.21 -24.21
C SER A 108 -13.70 -9.84 -23.62
N THR A 109 -12.90 -9.05 -22.90
CA THR A 109 -11.63 -9.47 -22.31
C THR A 109 -11.60 -9.16 -20.81
N ARG A 110 -10.54 -9.57 -20.10
CA ARG A 110 -10.31 -9.19 -18.70
C ARG A 110 -10.19 -7.67 -18.47
N GLY A 111 -9.98 -6.88 -19.52
CA GLY A 111 -9.73 -5.44 -19.41
C GLY A 111 -8.45 -5.11 -18.62
N THR A 112 -8.32 -3.84 -18.22
CA THR A 112 -7.11 -3.29 -17.56
C THR A 112 -7.24 -3.15 -16.04
N ARG A 113 -8.44 -3.33 -15.49
CA ARG A 113 -8.72 -3.03 -14.07
C ARG A 113 -8.41 -4.23 -13.18
N ARG A 114 -7.74 -4.00 -12.06
CA ARG A 114 -7.39 -5.05 -11.09
C ARG A 114 -7.50 -4.56 -9.66
N ILE A 115 -7.74 -5.50 -8.75
CA ILE A 115 -7.38 -5.38 -7.35
C ILE A 115 -6.15 -6.25 -7.12
N VAL A 116 -5.14 -5.71 -6.43
CA VAL A 116 -3.99 -6.47 -5.93
C VAL A 116 -4.09 -6.49 -4.40
N THR A 117 -3.99 -7.67 -3.79
CA THR A 117 -4.01 -7.84 -2.33
C THR A 117 -2.60 -8.01 -1.80
N GLY A 118 -2.29 -7.41 -0.65
CA GLY A 118 -1.11 -7.72 0.16
C GLY A 118 -1.45 -8.71 1.27
N SER A 119 -0.47 -9.55 1.66
CA SER A 119 -0.66 -10.57 2.69
C SER A 119 -0.92 -9.99 4.10
N ALA A 120 -0.65 -8.70 4.33
CA ALA A 120 -0.97 -8.04 5.58
C ALA A 120 -2.34 -7.34 5.57
N GLY A 121 -3.17 -7.59 4.56
CA GLY A 121 -4.54 -7.09 4.47
C GLY A 121 -4.69 -5.82 3.65
N GLU A 122 -3.64 -5.39 2.93
CA GLU A 122 -3.73 -4.23 2.03
C GLU A 122 -4.48 -4.59 0.74
N TYR A 123 -5.18 -3.61 0.19
CA TYR A 123 -5.82 -3.71 -1.12
C TYR A 123 -5.38 -2.54 -1.98
N PHE A 124 -5.02 -2.81 -3.23
CA PHE A 124 -4.61 -1.81 -4.19
C PHE A 124 -5.48 -1.91 -5.44
N TYR A 125 -5.96 -0.78 -5.94
CA TYR A 125 -6.67 -0.71 -7.21
C TYR A 125 -5.78 -0.13 -8.29
N THR A 126 -5.75 -0.79 -9.45
CA THR A 126 -5.24 -0.22 -10.71
C THR A 126 -6.36 -0.20 -11.73
N GLY A 127 -6.50 0.93 -12.44
CA GLY A 127 -7.41 1.07 -13.58
C GLY A 127 -6.73 0.92 -14.94
N ASP A 128 -5.40 0.85 -14.93
CA ASP A 128 -4.52 1.08 -16.07
C ASP A 128 -3.48 -0.05 -16.24
N HIS A 129 -3.85 -1.26 -15.80
CA HIS A 129 -3.04 -2.46 -15.96
C HIS A 129 -1.66 -2.34 -15.31
N TYR A 130 -1.67 -2.05 -14.01
CA TYR A 130 -0.51 -1.98 -13.10
C TYR A 130 0.41 -0.78 -13.27
N ALA A 131 0.08 0.17 -14.16
CA ALA A 131 0.88 1.38 -14.33
C ALA A 131 0.79 2.31 -13.11
N THR A 132 -0.39 2.45 -12.50
CA THR A 132 -0.59 3.19 -11.26
C THR A 132 -1.47 2.44 -10.28
N PHE A 133 -1.29 2.73 -8.98
CA PHE A 133 -2.07 2.14 -7.91
C PHE A 133 -2.62 3.19 -6.94
N LYS A 134 -3.82 2.90 -6.44
CA LYS A 134 -4.40 3.56 -5.25
C LYS A 134 -4.58 2.52 -4.15
N VAL A 135 -4.27 2.89 -2.91
CA VAL A 135 -4.64 2.07 -1.74
C VAL A 135 -6.15 2.15 -1.57
N ILE A 136 -6.81 1.01 -1.41
CA ILE A 136 -8.23 0.91 -1.17
C ILE A 136 -8.47 0.83 0.33
N ASP A 137 -9.16 1.82 0.86
CA ASP A 137 -9.57 1.83 2.26
C ASP A 137 -10.93 1.10 2.38
N VAL A 138 -10.87 -0.19 2.70
CA VAL A 138 -12.00 -1.13 2.67
C VAL A 138 -12.95 -1.03 3.87
N GLY A 139 -12.59 -0.26 4.90
CA GLY A 139 -13.47 0.10 6.02
C GLY A 139 -14.04 1.52 5.96
N GLY A 140 -13.87 2.21 4.83
CA GLY A 140 -14.07 3.65 4.75
C GLY A 140 -12.83 4.35 5.31
N GLY A 141 -11.93 4.73 4.41
CA GLY A 141 -10.76 5.52 4.73
C GLY A 141 -11.11 6.68 5.64
N SER A 142 -10.30 6.86 6.67
CA SER A 142 -10.48 7.77 7.80
C SER A 142 -10.69 9.24 7.38
N THR A 143 -11.91 9.60 7.00
CA THR A 143 -12.40 10.97 7.16
C THR A 143 -12.78 11.26 8.61
N HIS A 144 -12.96 10.20 9.40
CA HIS A 144 -13.18 10.27 10.84
C HIS A 144 -11.87 10.57 11.57
N ALA A 145 -11.96 11.49 12.54
CA ALA A 145 -10.83 11.83 13.41
C ALA A 145 -10.32 10.58 14.16
N CYS A 146 -9.05 10.58 14.57
CA CYS A 146 -8.51 9.51 15.40
C CYS A 146 -9.43 9.24 16.61
N GLY A 147 -9.79 7.97 16.83
CA GLY A 147 -10.74 7.55 17.87
C GLY A 147 -12.22 7.60 17.48
N ASP A 148 -12.61 8.29 16.41
CA ASP A 148 -14.01 8.39 16.00
C ASP A 148 -14.50 7.10 15.29
N LEU A 149 -14.98 6.15 16.10
CA LEU A 149 -15.55 4.89 15.63
C LEU A 149 -17.01 5.02 15.14
N SER A 150 -17.53 6.24 14.91
CA SER A 150 -18.93 6.45 14.53
C SER A 150 -19.30 5.86 13.18
N GLY A 151 -18.31 5.71 12.28
CA GLY A 151 -18.48 5.04 10.98
C GLY A 151 -18.67 3.53 11.04
N LEU A 152 -18.39 2.89 12.18
CA LEU A 152 -18.56 1.44 12.34
C LEU A 152 -20.00 1.08 12.70
N ALA A 153 -20.46 -0.06 12.17
CA ALA A 153 -21.69 -0.70 12.62
C ALA A 153 -21.63 -0.96 14.14
N LYS A 154 -22.73 -0.75 14.85
CA LYS A 154 -22.78 -0.97 16.30
C LYS A 154 -23.04 -2.44 16.64
N ILE A 155 -22.51 -2.88 17.78
CA ILE A 155 -22.92 -4.10 18.48
C ILE A 155 -23.10 -3.77 19.96
N GLY A 156 -24.22 -4.20 20.53
CA GLY A 156 -24.46 -3.99 21.96
C GLY A 156 -23.60 -4.91 22.81
N TYR A 157 -23.18 -4.41 23.97
CA TYR A 157 -22.42 -5.21 24.94
C TYR A 157 -23.18 -6.48 25.33
N SER A 158 -24.50 -6.41 25.50
CA SER A 158 -25.35 -7.57 25.78
C SER A 158 -25.35 -8.62 24.66
N GLN A 159 -25.07 -8.23 23.41
CA GLN A 159 -25.02 -9.10 22.22
C GLN A 159 -23.67 -9.77 22.02
N LEU A 160 -22.63 -9.34 22.75
CA LEU A 160 -21.32 -9.97 22.72
C LEU A 160 -21.36 -11.37 23.35
N SER A 161 -20.44 -12.24 22.91
CA SER A 161 -20.21 -13.52 23.58
C SER A 161 -19.79 -13.29 25.04
N SER A 162 -20.01 -14.28 25.91
CA SER A 162 -19.58 -14.19 27.32
C SER A 162 -18.07 -13.96 27.45
N ALA A 163 -17.27 -14.59 26.59
CA ALA A 163 -15.82 -14.40 26.52
C ALA A 163 -15.47 -12.96 26.11
N ALA A 164 -16.11 -12.44 25.05
CA ALA A 164 -15.86 -11.07 24.58
C ALA A 164 -16.24 -10.03 25.64
N ARG A 165 -17.37 -10.21 26.34
CA ARG A 165 -17.74 -9.36 27.49
C ARG A 165 -16.68 -9.40 28.59
N GLY A 166 -16.20 -10.58 28.97
CA GLY A 166 -15.16 -10.72 29.97
C GLY A 166 -13.84 -10.02 29.59
N VAL A 167 -13.48 -10.01 28.30
CA VAL A 167 -12.33 -9.24 27.81
C VAL A 167 -12.61 -7.74 27.88
N VAL A 168 -13.78 -7.28 27.41
CA VAL A 168 -14.18 -5.87 27.50
C VAL A 168 -14.12 -5.35 28.93
N ASP A 169 -14.60 -6.11 29.91
CA ASP A 169 -14.59 -5.71 31.32
C ASP A 169 -13.17 -5.61 31.88
N LYS A 170 -12.27 -6.52 31.49
CA LYS A 170 -10.85 -6.46 31.87
C LYS A 170 -10.14 -5.27 31.22
N VAL A 171 -10.43 -4.99 29.95
CA VAL A 171 -9.90 -3.80 29.26
C VAL A 171 -10.33 -2.53 29.98
N ARG A 172 -11.63 -2.39 30.28
CA ARG A 172 -12.18 -1.21 30.96
C ARG A 172 -11.67 -1.00 32.38
N SER A 173 -11.36 -2.10 33.09
CA SER A 173 -10.78 -2.03 34.44
C SER A 173 -9.26 -1.89 34.46
N GLY A 174 -8.60 -1.88 33.29
CA GLY A 174 -7.13 -1.86 33.19
C GLY A 174 -6.46 -3.18 33.59
N ALA A 175 -7.24 -4.26 33.74
CA ALA A 175 -6.76 -5.58 34.12
C ALA A 175 -6.31 -6.45 32.91
N ALA A 176 -6.48 -5.96 31.69
CA ALA A 176 -6.04 -6.65 30.47
C ALA A 176 -4.70 -6.13 29.96
N THR A 177 -3.85 -7.03 29.47
CA THR A 177 -2.65 -6.67 28.70
C THR A 177 -2.90 -7.00 27.24
N GLY A 178 -2.84 -5.98 26.38
CA GLY A 178 -3.00 -6.12 24.94
C GLY A 178 -1.68 -5.97 24.21
N THR A 179 -1.68 -6.30 22.92
CA THR A 179 -0.60 -5.98 21.98
C THR A 179 -0.96 -4.77 21.16
N THR A 180 0.00 -4.06 20.57
CA THR A 180 -0.32 -2.97 19.64
C THR A 180 -1.14 -3.50 18.46
N TYR A 181 -2.20 -2.78 18.10
CA TYR A 181 -2.94 -2.98 16.86
C TYR A 181 -2.48 -1.94 15.84
N GLU A 182 -1.90 -2.40 14.73
CA GLU A 182 -1.33 -1.52 13.69
C GLU A 182 -2.35 -1.03 12.67
N ASN A 183 -3.63 -1.45 12.77
CA ASN A 183 -4.71 -1.05 11.86
C ASN A 183 -4.36 -1.23 10.38
N ARG A 184 -3.82 -2.40 10.02
CA ARG A 184 -3.34 -2.68 8.65
C ARG A 184 -4.47 -2.81 7.65
N GLU A 185 -5.63 -3.20 8.15
CA GLU A 185 -6.90 -3.29 7.43
C GLU A 185 -7.44 -1.90 7.05
N GLY A 186 -6.95 -0.83 7.71
CA GLY A 186 -7.40 0.54 7.46
C GLY A 186 -8.87 0.79 7.81
N VAL A 187 -9.47 -0.06 8.66
CA VAL A 187 -10.89 0.03 9.02
C VAL A 187 -11.15 0.98 10.18
N LEU A 188 -10.25 1.04 11.16
CA LEU A 188 -10.33 2.04 12.22
C LEU A 188 -9.78 3.38 11.71
N PRO A 189 -10.21 4.53 12.29
CA PRO A 189 -9.61 5.83 11.98
C PRO A 189 -8.09 5.82 12.14
N ALA A 190 -7.37 6.50 11.24
CA ALA A 190 -5.92 6.62 11.34
C ALA A 190 -5.52 7.38 12.62
N CYS A 191 -4.60 6.79 13.37
CA CYS A 191 -4.08 7.32 14.63
C CYS A 191 -2.56 7.14 14.69
N ALA A 192 -1.91 7.82 15.64
CA ALA A 192 -0.50 7.59 15.91
C ALA A 192 -0.25 6.11 16.33
N SER A 193 0.94 5.58 16.00
CA SER A 193 1.31 4.21 16.37
C SER A 193 1.16 3.98 17.88
N GLY A 194 0.71 2.78 18.24
CA GLY A 194 0.42 2.42 19.63
C GLY A 194 -0.86 3.04 20.20
N TYR A 195 -1.69 3.72 19.39
CA TYR A 195 -2.97 4.24 19.86
C TYR A 195 -3.99 3.13 20.12
N TYR A 196 -4.08 2.15 19.23
CA TYR A 196 -4.97 1.01 19.39
C TYR A 196 -4.24 -0.18 19.99
N GLN A 197 -4.88 -0.86 20.93
CA GLN A 197 -4.44 -2.12 21.52
C GLN A 197 -5.42 -3.23 21.18
N LEU A 198 -4.89 -4.42 20.94
CA LEU A 198 -5.60 -5.63 20.57
C LEU A 198 -5.59 -6.63 21.72
N PHE A 199 -6.76 -7.22 21.98
CA PHE A 199 -6.99 -8.20 23.01
C PHE A 199 -7.66 -9.42 22.38
N ALA A 200 -7.01 -10.59 22.50
CA ALA A 200 -7.59 -11.83 22.04
C ALA A 200 -8.81 -12.20 22.91
N VAL A 201 -9.92 -12.59 22.27
CA VAL A 201 -11.06 -13.20 22.95
C VAL A 201 -11.00 -14.71 22.80
N GLY A 202 -10.87 -15.17 21.57
CA GLY A 202 -10.70 -16.57 21.20
C GLY A 202 -9.75 -16.69 20.00
N THR A 203 -9.97 -17.72 19.18
CA THR A 203 -9.13 -17.98 17.99
C THR A 203 -9.35 -16.94 16.89
N ASN A 204 -10.60 -16.50 16.71
CA ASN A 204 -11.00 -15.61 15.62
C ASN A 204 -11.40 -14.23 16.12
N ASP A 205 -12.04 -14.18 17.29
CA ASP A 205 -12.63 -12.98 17.84
C ASP A 205 -11.65 -12.18 18.70
N ARG A 206 -11.69 -10.86 18.53
CA ARG A 206 -10.82 -9.91 19.23
C ARG A 206 -11.55 -8.63 19.60
N VAL A 207 -11.12 -8.05 20.71
CA VAL A 207 -11.50 -6.70 21.13
C VAL A 207 -10.33 -5.77 20.82
N ILE A 208 -10.61 -4.60 20.27
CA ILE A 208 -9.63 -3.55 20.05
C ILE A 208 -10.05 -2.35 20.87
N SER A 209 -9.11 -1.75 21.61
CA SER A 209 -9.36 -0.55 22.40
C SER A 209 -8.46 0.60 21.99
N GLY A 210 -9.03 1.80 21.87
CA GLY A 210 -8.28 3.04 21.70
C GLY A 210 -7.87 3.66 23.03
N LYS A 211 -6.84 4.52 23.01
CA LYS A 211 -6.34 5.22 24.21
C LYS A 211 -7.39 6.08 24.92
N ALA A 212 -8.44 6.53 24.22
CA ALA A 212 -9.52 7.31 24.81
C ALA A 212 -10.72 6.43 25.26
N GLY A 213 -10.54 5.11 25.30
CA GLY A 213 -11.51 4.15 25.83
C GLY A 213 -12.53 3.66 24.80
N GLU A 214 -12.32 3.95 23.52
CA GLU A 214 -13.13 3.40 22.45
C GLU A 214 -12.95 1.89 22.37
N LEU A 215 -14.01 1.21 21.94
CA LEU A 215 -14.04 -0.24 21.86
C LEU A 215 -14.59 -0.68 20.50
N ALA A 216 -13.80 -1.47 19.79
CA ALA A 216 -14.21 -2.18 18.60
C ALA A 216 -14.14 -3.70 18.85
N TYR A 217 -14.98 -4.44 18.14
CA TYR A 217 -15.04 -5.88 18.16
C TYR A 217 -14.92 -6.42 16.74
N THR A 218 -14.04 -7.38 16.55
CA THR A 218 -13.92 -8.15 15.30
C THR A 218 -14.20 -9.61 15.60
N PRO A 219 -15.37 -10.16 15.21
CA PRO A 219 -15.76 -11.54 15.51
C PRO A 219 -15.07 -12.60 14.62
N ASP A 220 -14.47 -12.16 13.54
CA ASP A 220 -14.16 -12.97 12.35
C ASP A 220 -12.76 -12.68 11.81
N HIS A 221 -11.79 -12.56 12.73
CA HIS A 221 -10.37 -12.42 12.41
C HIS A 221 -10.09 -11.27 11.43
N TYR A 222 -10.55 -10.07 11.80
CA TYR A 222 -10.37 -8.82 11.06
C TYR A 222 -11.19 -8.68 9.76
N ALA A 223 -12.10 -9.61 9.46
CA ALA A 223 -12.97 -9.45 8.29
C ALA A 223 -14.05 -8.39 8.51
N THR A 224 -14.57 -8.25 9.74
CA THR A 224 -15.54 -7.21 10.11
C THR A 224 -15.16 -6.52 11.41
N PHE A 225 -15.56 -5.25 11.51
CA PHE A 225 -15.35 -4.41 12.70
C PHE A 225 -16.68 -3.78 13.10
N LYS A 226 -16.97 -3.86 14.40
CA LYS A 226 -18.16 -3.24 14.99
C LYS A 226 -17.75 -2.40 16.18
N ARG A 227 -18.32 -1.21 16.33
CA ARG A 227 -18.18 -0.43 17.57
C ARG A 227 -19.02 -1.07 18.67
N ILE A 228 -18.42 -1.30 19.83
CA ILE A 228 -19.13 -1.80 21.00
C ILE A 228 -19.90 -0.64 21.66
N ASP A 229 -21.20 -0.82 21.84
CA ASP A 229 -22.06 0.10 22.57
C ASP A 229 -22.34 -0.47 23.97
N LEU A 230 -21.65 0.11 24.97
CA LEU A 230 -21.70 -0.34 26.36
C LEU A 230 -23.05 -0.13 27.04
N ASN A 231 -23.92 0.71 26.45
CA ASN A 231 -25.22 1.05 27.03
C ASN A 231 -26.36 0.15 26.50
N SER A 232 -26.03 -0.95 25.81
CA SER A 232 -27.01 -1.84 25.17
C SER A 232 -26.74 -3.32 25.38
#